data_AF-A0A7S1ERP5-F1
#
_entry.id   AF-A0A7S1ERP5-F1
#
_cell.length_a   1.000
_cell.length_b   1.000
_cell.length_c   1.000
_cell.angle_alpha   90.00
_cell.angle_beta   90.00
_cell.angle_gamma   90.00
#
_symmetry.space_group_name_H-M   'P 1'
#
loop_
_entity.id
_entity.type
_entity.pdbx_description
1 polymer ?
#
loop_
_entity_poly.entity_id
_entity_poly.type
_entity_poly.pdbx_seq_one_letter_code
_entity_poly.pdbx_strand_id
1 'polypeptide(L)'
;MFIANHTMYGALDVPFIISHIVQRRDVLIRGLAHPALFSSQGSNETDQDDAGSFNSSVSFIEKYGAVSVTPRNVFRLLRANEAVLLFPGGMREACKLKGEQHSLHWPNDPEFIRLARRFDAILVPVSCVGQDYNFKVILDAK
;
A
#
# COMPACT_ATOMS: atom_id res chain seq x y z
N MET A 1 -2.07 -13.19 -3.87
CA MET A 1 -2.45 -11.91 -3.25
C MET A 1 -1.69 -11.77 -1.94
N PHE A 2 -0.88 -10.72 -1.83
CA PHE A 2 -0.05 -10.43 -0.66
C PHE A 2 -0.84 -9.54 0.29
N ILE A 3 -0.95 -9.96 1.56
CA ILE A 3 -1.68 -9.24 2.60
C ILE A 3 -0.68 -8.73 3.62
N ALA A 4 -0.54 -7.40 3.72
CA ALA A 4 0.43 -6.75 4.58
C ALA A 4 -0.22 -5.82 5.60
N ASN A 5 0.45 -5.59 6.73
CA ASN A 5 0.13 -4.50 7.64
C ASN A 5 0.87 -3.22 7.22
N HIS A 6 0.30 -2.07 7.53
CA HIS A 6 1.06 -0.82 7.48
C HIS A 6 1.78 -0.58 8.81
N THR A 7 3.01 -0.08 8.70
CA THR A 7 3.73 0.54 9.82
C THR A 7 3.50 2.05 9.82
N MET A 8 3.91 2.73 10.89
CA MET A 8 3.82 4.17 11.04
C MET A 8 4.47 4.87 9.85
N TYR A 9 3.75 5.82 9.26
CA TYR A 9 4.17 6.51 8.03
C TYR A 9 4.47 5.55 6.87
N GLY A 10 3.64 4.51 6.72
CA GLY A 10 3.78 3.34 5.84
C GLY A 10 4.03 3.55 4.34
N ALA A 11 4.36 4.77 3.91
CA ALA A 11 4.93 5.10 2.60
C ALA A 11 6.18 4.27 2.27
N LEU A 12 6.94 3.81 3.28
CA LEU A 12 8.11 2.96 3.07
C LEU A 12 7.76 1.46 2.97
N ASP A 13 6.61 1.00 3.46
CA ASP A 13 6.27 -0.44 3.44
C ASP A 13 6.20 -0.97 2.00
N VAL A 14 5.45 -0.25 1.16
CA VAL A 14 5.20 -0.61 -0.25
C VAL A 14 6.49 -0.73 -1.08
N PRO A 15 7.37 0.29 -1.13
CA PRO A 15 8.60 0.21 -1.92
C PRO A 15 9.52 -0.93 -1.49
N PHE A 16 9.66 -1.17 -0.18
CA PHE A 16 10.51 -2.25 0.31
C PHE A 16 9.94 -3.62 -0.02
N ILE A 17 8.63 -3.84 0.15
CA ILE A 17 8.00 -5.12 -0.21
C ILE A 17 8.14 -5.40 -1.72
N ILE A 18 7.77 -4.43 -2.55
CA ILE A 18 7.78 -4.62 -4.01
C ILE A 18 9.21 -4.86 -4.50
N SER A 19 10.16 -4.02 -4.09
CA SER A 19 11.56 -4.17 -4.51
C SER A 19 12.14 -5.52 -4.06
N HIS A 20 11.88 -5.95 -2.83
CA HIS A 20 12.35 -7.24 -2.33
C HIS A 20 11.79 -8.41 -3.16
N ILE A 21 10.49 -8.39 -3.47
CA ILE A 21 9.86 -9.50 -4.18
C ILE A 21 10.28 -9.53 -5.65
N VAL A 22 10.36 -8.37 -6.31
CA VAL A 22 10.89 -8.27 -7.68
C VAL A 22 12.33 -8.79 -7.72
N GLN A 23 13.20 -8.33 -6.82
CA GLN A 23 14.62 -8.74 -6.81
C GLN A 23 14.82 -10.23 -6.49
N ARG A 24 13.99 -10.81 -5.62
CA ARG A 24 14.19 -12.20 -5.14
C ARG A 24 13.41 -13.24 -5.91
N ARG A 25 12.30 -12.85 -6.55
CA ARG A 25 11.33 -13.77 -7.15
C ARG A 25 10.98 -13.43 -8.59
N ASP A 26 11.44 -12.29 -9.12
CA ASP A 26 11.10 -11.79 -10.45
C ASP A 26 9.58 -11.70 -10.69
N VAL A 27 8.85 -11.34 -9.63
CA VAL A 27 7.39 -11.14 -9.66
C VAL A 27 7.09 -9.69 -9.37
N LEU A 28 6.49 -9.00 -10.35
CA LEU A 28 5.96 -7.67 -10.14
C LEU A 28 4.62 -7.75 -9.42
N ILE A 29 4.51 -7.06 -8.28
CA ILE A 29 3.28 -6.97 -7.52
C ILE A 29 2.68 -5.58 -7.67
N ARG A 30 1.38 -5.52 -7.98
CA ARG A 30 0.63 -4.29 -8.08
C ARG A 30 0.24 -3.79 -6.70
N GLY A 31 0.78 -2.64 -6.32
CA GLY A 31 0.35 -1.90 -5.14
C GLY A 31 -1.02 -1.27 -5.33
N LEU A 32 -1.82 -1.23 -4.27
CA LEU A 32 -3.10 -0.52 -4.23
C LEU A 32 -2.91 0.78 -3.44
N ALA A 33 -3.18 1.91 -4.07
CA ALA A 33 -2.98 3.23 -3.48
C ALA A 33 -4.31 3.96 -3.28
N HIS A 34 -4.42 4.78 -2.23
CA HIS A 34 -5.62 5.57 -1.96
C HIS A 34 -5.91 6.52 -3.13
N PRO A 35 -7.17 6.71 -3.58
CA PRO A 35 -7.48 7.52 -4.76
C PRO A 35 -6.96 8.96 -4.69
N ALA A 36 -6.84 9.53 -3.49
CA ALA A 36 -6.28 10.87 -3.27
C ALA A 36 -4.81 11.01 -3.72
N LEU A 37 -4.07 9.91 -3.89
CA LEU A 37 -2.72 9.93 -4.46
C LEU A 37 -2.71 10.04 -5.99
N PHE A 38 -3.86 9.82 -6.65
CA PHE A 38 -4.01 9.95 -8.10
C PHE A 38 -4.60 11.30 -8.52
N SER A 39 -5.22 12.05 -7.60
CA SER A 39 -5.83 13.35 -7.91
C SER A 39 -4.82 14.45 -8.24
N SER A 40 -3.55 14.30 -7.88
CA SER A 40 -2.48 15.25 -8.24
C SER A 40 -1.92 15.04 -9.65
N GLN A 41 -2.30 13.98 -10.36
CA GLN A 41 -1.84 13.71 -11.73
C GLN A 41 -2.54 14.59 -12.80
N GLY A 42 -3.45 15.47 -12.39
CA GLY A 42 -4.22 16.35 -13.28
C GLY A 42 -3.59 17.71 -13.60
N SER A 43 -2.43 18.06 -13.02
CA SER A 43 -1.74 19.32 -13.31
C SER A 43 -0.44 19.07 -14.07
N ASN A 44 -0.54 19.28 -15.39
CA ASN A 44 0.48 19.61 -16.39
C ASN A 44 1.96 19.31 -16.11
N GLU A 45 2.56 18.65 -17.09
CA GLU A 45 3.97 18.72 -17.46
C GLU A 45 4.54 20.13 -17.31
N THR A 46 5.31 20.41 -16.27
CA THR A 46 6.49 21.29 -16.27
C THR A 46 7.11 21.36 -14.87
N ASP A 47 8.42 21.48 -14.87
CA ASP A 47 9.27 22.02 -13.80
C ASP A 47 9.84 21.05 -12.74
N GLN A 48 11.17 20.90 -12.85
CA GLN A 48 12.09 20.57 -11.78
C GLN A 48 11.73 21.39 -10.54
N ASP A 49 11.57 20.75 -9.38
CA ASP A 49 11.87 21.38 -8.09
C ASP A 49 11.99 20.34 -6.96
N ASP A 50 13.13 20.44 -6.28
CA ASP A 50 13.52 19.71 -5.08
C ASP A 50 12.62 20.07 -3.89
N ALA A 51 11.51 19.34 -3.72
CA ALA A 51 10.70 19.40 -2.50
C ALA A 51 10.33 17.98 -2.03
N GLY A 52 10.94 17.56 -0.93
CA GLY A 52 10.92 16.21 -0.39
C GLY A 52 9.53 15.63 -0.09
N SER A 53 9.49 14.29 -0.13
CA SER A 53 8.48 13.39 0.46
C SER A 53 7.15 13.13 -0.27
N PHE A 54 6.60 14.04 -1.09
CA PHE A 54 5.30 13.77 -1.77
C PHE A 54 5.40 13.29 -3.22
N ASN A 55 6.42 13.73 -3.97
CA ASN A 55 6.64 13.36 -5.39
C ASN A 55 7.05 11.89 -5.59
N SER A 56 7.52 11.21 -4.54
CA SER A 56 7.89 9.78 -4.62
C SER A 56 6.69 8.88 -4.90
N SER A 57 5.48 9.25 -4.46
CA SER A 57 4.27 8.43 -4.63
C SER A 57 3.84 8.36 -6.10
N VAL A 58 3.96 9.48 -6.83
CA VAL A 58 3.64 9.58 -8.26
C VAL A 58 4.66 8.79 -9.09
N SER A 59 5.95 8.94 -8.81
CA SER A 59 7.01 8.13 -9.44
C SER A 59 6.83 6.62 -9.15
N PHE A 60 6.33 6.25 -7.97
CA PHE A 60 6.06 4.86 -7.62
C PHE A 60 4.89 4.25 -8.39
N ILE A 61 3.81 5.03 -8.58
CA ILE A 61 2.64 4.65 -9.37
C ILE A 61 3.09 4.30 -10.79
N GLU A 62 3.92 5.14 -11.41
CA GLU A 62 4.42 4.92 -12.76
C GLU A 62 5.42 3.74 -12.82
N LYS A 63 6.39 3.70 -11.90
CA LYS A 63 7.48 2.72 -11.93
C LYS A 63 7.03 1.28 -11.68
N TYR A 64 6.05 1.08 -10.79
CA TYR A 64 5.58 -0.26 -10.41
C TYR A 64 4.12 -0.53 -10.80
N GLY A 65 3.48 0.42 -11.48
CA GLY A 65 2.09 0.33 -11.96
C GLY A 65 1.09 0.18 -10.83
N ALA A 66 1.23 0.98 -9.76
CA ALA A 66 0.25 0.96 -8.69
C ALA A 66 -1.11 1.46 -9.20
N VAL A 67 -2.19 0.86 -8.73
CA VAL A 67 -3.55 1.22 -9.16
C VAL A 67 -4.36 1.76 -7.98
N SER A 68 -5.33 2.61 -8.28
CA SER A 68 -6.27 3.11 -7.27
C SER A 68 -7.01 1.95 -6.59
N VAL A 69 -7.07 1.97 -5.26
CA VAL A 69 -7.75 0.96 -4.44
C VAL A 69 -9.27 1.06 -4.64
N THR A 70 -9.77 0.23 -5.56
CA THR A 70 -11.21 0.04 -5.77
C THR A 70 -11.50 -1.45 -5.94
N PRO A 71 -12.66 -1.95 -5.50
CA PRO A 71 -13.05 -3.36 -5.71
C PRO A 71 -12.96 -3.77 -7.18
N ARG A 72 -13.29 -2.85 -8.10
CA ARG A 72 -13.21 -3.06 -9.55
C ARG A 72 -11.78 -3.28 -10.04
N ASN A 73 -10.81 -2.52 -9.53
CA ASN A 73 -9.41 -2.67 -9.93
C ASN A 73 -8.82 -3.96 -9.36
N VAL A 74 -9.09 -4.29 -8.09
CA VAL A 74 -8.66 -5.57 -7.50
C VAL A 74 -9.24 -6.74 -8.27
N PHE A 75 -10.54 -6.68 -8.62
CA PHE A 75 -11.19 -7.69 -9.46
C PHE A 75 -10.50 -7.86 -10.82
N ARG A 76 -10.15 -6.75 -11.50
CA ARG A 76 -9.47 -6.79 -12.80
C ARG A 76 -8.08 -7.41 -12.70
N LEU A 77 -7.30 -7.04 -11.69
CA LEU A 77 -5.96 -7.58 -11.46
C LEU A 77 -6.02 -9.09 -11.18
N LEU A 78 -6.90 -9.53 -10.28
CA LEU A 78 -7.05 -10.96 -9.98
C LEU A 78 -7.57 -11.75 -11.19
N ARG A 79 -8.50 -11.18 -11.98
CA ARG A 79 -8.96 -11.80 -13.23
C ARG A 79 -7.84 -11.95 -14.26
N ALA A 80 -6.89 -11.02 -14.28
CA ALA A 80 -5.71 -11.06 -15.15
C ALA A 80 -4.59 -11.95 -14.60
N ASN A 81 -4.83 -12.66 -13.48
CA ASN A 81 -3.83 -13.46 -12.77
C ASN A 81 -2.59 -12.65 -12.32
N GLU A 82 -2.78 -11.36 -12.03
CA GLU A 82 -1.71 -10.50 -11.52
C GLU A 82 -1.58 -10.60 -10.00
N ALA A 83 -0.35 -10.48 -9.50
CA ALA A 83 -0.09 -10.39 -8.08
C ALA A 83 -0.48 -9.01 -7.54
N VAL A 84 -1.27 -8.99 -6.47
CA VAL A 84 -1.75 -7.77 -5.81
C VAL A 84 -1.21 -7.68 -4.39
N LEU A 85 -0.78 -6.49 -3.96
CA LEU A 85 -0.42 -6.16 -2.58
C LEU A 85 -1.54 -5.32 -1.97
N LEU A 86 -2.12 -5.83 -0.89
CA LEU A 86 -3.23 -5.21 -0.17
C LEU A 86 -2.86 -4.98 1.29
N PHE A 87 -3.22 -3.81 1.81
CA PHE A 87 -3.12 -3.43 3.21
C PHE A 87 -4.53 -3.28 3.80
N PRO A 88 -5.08 -4.28 4.51
CA PRO A 88 -6.47 -4.24 4.97
C PRO A 88 -6.78 -3.04 5.88
N GLY A 89 -5.84 -2.66 6.76
CA GLY A 89 -6.01 -1.48 7.61
C GLY A 89 -5.78 -0.14 6.91
N GLY A 90 -5.27 -0.15 5.67
CA GLY A 90 -5.10 1.01 4.81
C GLY A 90 -4.50 2.23 5.51
N MET A 91 -5.06 3.42 5.22
CA MET A 91 -4.56 4.68 5.79
C MET A 91 -4.68 4.76 7.32
N ARG A 92 -5.58 4.00 7.94
CA ARG A 92 -5.75 4.01 9.40
C ARG A 92 -4.55 3.42 10.12
N GLU A 93 -3.91 2.42 9.54
CA GLU A 93 -2.65 1.86 10.04
C GLU A 93 -1.43 2.70 9.65
N ALA A 94 -1.42 3.32 8.47
CA ALA A 94 -0.33 4.21 8.07
C ALA A 94 -0.28 5.49 8.93
N CYS A 95 -1.44 5.97 9.40
CA CYS A 95 -1.60 7.14 10.28
C CYS A 95 -1.97 6.75 11.72
N LYS A 96 -1.19 5.85 12.34
CA LYS A 96 -1.35 5.45 13.75
C LYS A 96 -1.20 6.64 14.70
N LEU A 97 -1.98 6.61 15.78
CA LEU A 97 -1.94 7.57 16.86
C LEU A 97 -0.92 7.16 17.94
N LYS A 98 -0.74 8.03 18.93
CA LYS A 98 0.09 7.75 20.09
C LYS A 98 -0.41 6.52 20.85
N GLY A 99 0.49 5.56 21.05
CA GLY A 99 0.19 4.29 21.73
C GLY A 99 -0.37 3.20 20.83
N GLU A 100 -0.51 3.46 19.52
CA GLU A 100 -1.00 2.48 18.53
C GLU A 100 0.14 1.79 17.77
N GLN A 101 1.35 1.78 18.32
CA GLN A 101 2.45 0.98 17.76
C GLN A 101 2.04 -0.49 17.70
N HIS A 102 2.35 -1.15 16.59
CA HIS A 102 2.10 -2.58 16.36
C HIS A 102 0.64 -3.01 16.41
N SER A 103 -0.32 -2.09 16.48
CA SER A 103 -1.74 -2.42 16.34
C SER A 103 -2.11 -2.65 14.87
N LEU A 104 -3.08 -3.52 14.66
CA LEU A 104 -3.75 -3.72 13.38
C LEU A 104 -5.16 -3.14 13.46
N HIS A 105 -5.57 -2.42 12.43
CA HIS A 105 -6.88 -1.78 12.35
C HIS A 105 -7.65 -2.29 11.13
N TRP A 106 -7.81 -3.62 11.06
CA TRP A 106 -8.51 -4.27 9.97
C TRP A 106 -10.01 -3.96 10.01
N PRO A 107 -10.67 -3.91 8.84
CA PRO A 107 -12.12 -3.78 8.78
C PRO A 107 -12.79 -5.03 9.36
N ASN A 108 -13.96 -4.84 9.98
CA ASN A 108 -14.76 -5.94 10.53
C ASN A 108 -15.17 -6.96 9.45
N ASP A 109 -15.42 -6.50 8.23
CA ASP A 109 -15.72 -7.34 7.07
C ASP A 109 -14.66 -7.15 5.97
N PRO A 110 -13.62 -8.01 5.91
CA PRO A 110 -12.59 -7.93 4.89
C PRO A 110 -13.08 -8.50 3.54
N GLU A 111 -13.72 -7.64 2.73
CA GLU A 111 -14.30 -8.03 1.43
C GLU A 111 -13.31 -8.69 0.46
N PHE A 112 -12.00 -8.45 0.62
CA PHE A 112 -10.96 -9.06 -0.21
C PHE A 112 -10.96 -10.59 -0.12
N ILE A 113 -11.44 -11.18 0.98
CA ILE A 113 -11.54 -12.64 1.14
C ILE A 113 -12.52 -13.21 0.11
N ARG A 114 -13.64 -12.52 -0.16
CA ARG A 114 -14.61 -12.92 -1.18
C ARG A 114 -13.99 -12.90 -2.58
N LEU A 115 -13.17 -11.88 -2.88
CA LEU A 115 -12.43 -11.80 -4.13
C LEU A 115 -11.36 -12.89 -4.23
N ALA A 116 -10.61 -13.14 -3.15
CA ALA A 116 -9.60 -14.20 -3.11
C ALA A 116 -10.23 -15.56 -3.41
N ARG A 117 -11.33 -15.90 -2.73
CA ARG A 117 -12.05 -17.16 -2.92
C ARG A 117 -12.63 -17.30 -4.33
N ARG A 118 -13.10 -16.21 -4.93
CA ARG A 118 -13.70 -16.20 -6.28
C ARG A 118 -12.69 -16.53 -7.38
N PHE A 119 -11.44 -16.13 -7.21
CA PHE A 119 -10.37 -16.33 -8.18
C PHE A 119 -9.36 -17.40 -7.74
N ASP A 120 -9.70 -18.17 -6.69
CA ASP A 120 -8.82 -19.15 -6.04
C ASP A 120 -7.40 -18.59 -5.78
N ALA A 121 -7.35 -17.31 -5.38
CA ALA A 121 -6.11 -16.60 -5.17
C ALA A 121 -5.45 -17.06 -3.86
N ILE A 122 -4.17 -17.42 -3.94
CA ILE A 122 -3.35 -17.74 -2.78
C ILE A 122 -3.16 -16.47 -1.94
N LEU A 123 -3.50 -16.55 -0.65
CA LEU A 123 -3.20 -15.51 0.33
C LEU A 123 -1.80 -15.71 0.89
N VAL A 124 -0.92 -14.75 0.66
CA VAL A 124 0.44 -14.74 1.19
C VAL A 124 0.52 -13.67 2.26
N PRO A 125 0.64 -14.04 3.56
CA PRO A 125 0.81 -13.05 4.62
C PRO A 125 2.20 -12.42 4.54
N VAL A 126 2.26 -11.11 4.70
CA VAL A 126 3.48 -10.31 4.76
C VAL A 126 3.39 -9.46 6.02
N SER A 127 4.48 -9.35 6.78
CA SER A 127 4.54 -8.47 7.94
C SER A 127 5.63 -7.43 7.76
N CYS A 128 5.26 -6.17 7.93
CA CYS A 128 6.16 -5.05 7.98
C CYS A 128 6.48 -4.73 9.44
N VAL A 129 7.77 -4.70 9.75
CA VAL A 129 8.31 -4.36 11.08
C VAL A 129 9.42 -3.34 10.91
N GLY A 130 9.63 -2.48 11.91
CA GLY A 130 10.72 -1.50 11.91
C GLY A 130 10.23 -0.08 12.18
N GLN A 131 9.37 0.49 11.33
CA GLN A 131 9.01 1.92 11.47
C GLN A 131 8.33 2.25 12.78
N ASP A 132 7.50 1.34 13.30
CA ASP A 132 6.85 1.50 14.61
C ASP A 132 7.87 1.60 15.77
N TYR A 133 9.12 1.14 15.58
CA TYR A 133 10.23 1.33 16.53
C TYR A 133 11.03 2.61 16.28
N ASN A 134 11.05 3.09 15.03
CA ASN A 134 11.84 4.25 14.63
C ASN A 134 11.14 5.58 14.95
N PHE A 135 9.81 5.57 14.99
CA PHE A 135 9.02 6.78 15.20
C PHE A 135 8.21 6.71 16.49
N LYS A 136 8.21 7.82 17.22
CA LYS A 136 7.37 8.03 18.39
C LYS A 136 6.47 9.23 18.15
N VAL A 137 5.16 8.99 18.11
CA VAL A 137 4.15 10.05 18.06
C VAL A 137 4.17 10.80 19.39
N ILE A 138 4.65 12.04 19.37
CA ILE A 138 4.68 12.93 20.55
C ILE A 138 3.40 13.77 20.66
N LEU A 139 2.79 14.10 19.52
CA LEU A 139 1.57 14.88 19.38
C LEU A 139 0.74 14.32 18.24
N ASP A 140 -0.56 14.17 18.46
CA ASP A 140 -1.56 13.82 17.47
C ASP A 140 -2.82 14.68 17.69
N ALA A 141 -3.79 14.57 16.79
CA ALA A 141 -5.01 15.39 16.81
C ALA A 141 -6.05 14.99 17.87
N LYS A 142 -5.65 14.19 18.86
CA LYS A 142 -6.57 13.59 19.85
C LYS A 142 -6.74 14.45 21.10
#